data_AF-A0A4W5Q5F3-F1
#
_entry.id   AF-A0A4W5Q5F3-F1
#
_cell.length_a   1.000
_cell.length_b   1.000
_cell.length_c   1.000
_cell.angle_alpha   90.00
_cell.angle_beta   90.00
_cell.angle_gamma   90.00
#
_symmetry.space_group_name_H-M   'P 1'
#
loop_
_entity.id
_entity.type
_entity.pdbx_description
1 polymer ?
#
loop_
_entity_poly.entity_id
_entity_poly.type
_entity_poly.pdbx_seq_one_letter_code
_entity_poly.pdbx_strand_id
1 'polypeptide(L)' 'MHAAKVSDTPMEFMVDFLTKAREIADGNANIPEELRVNLQKALDIACGLDGYLEKMNSQESAPLAELYQ' A
#
# COMPACT_ATOMS: atom_id res chain seq x y z
N MET A 1 -25.59 5.04 -4.99
CA MET A 1 -24.34 5.38 -5.70
C MET A 1 -23.22 5.32 -4.68
N HIS A 2 -22.37 4.31 -4.72
CA HIS A 2 -21.17 4.30 -3.86
C HIS A 2 -20.19 5.30 -4.46
N ALA A 3 -19.92 6.38 -3.72
CA ALA A 3 -18.80 7.27 -4.05
C ALA A 3 -17.54 6.40 -4.03
N ALA A 4 -16.78 6.40 -5.13
CA ALA A 4 -15.47 5.76 -5.14
C ALA A 4 -14.66 6.37 -3.99
N LYS A 5 -14.09 5.53 -3.12
CA LYS A 5 -13.19 5.97 -2.08
C LYS A 5 -12.06 6.74 -2.77
N VAL A 6 -11.96 8.03 -2.50
CA VAL A 6 -10.83 8.83 -2.97
C VAL A 6 -9.66 8.42 -2.09
N SER A 7 -8.56 8.03 -2.72
CA SER A 7 -7.32 7.72 -2.02
C SER A 7 -6.73 9.02 -1.48
N ASP A 8 -6.51 9.07 -0.18
CA ASP A 8 -6.18 10.27 0.59
C ASP A 8 -4.70 10.31 0.98
N THR A 9 -3.96 9.21 0.80
CA THR A 9 -2.51 9.13 1.09
C THR A 9 -1.71 8.66 -0.12
N PRO A 10 -0.42 9.04 -0.25
CA PRO A 10 0.47 8.48 -1.27
C PRO A 10 0.50 6.94 -1.29
N MET A 11 0.35 6.31 -0.12
CA MET A 11 0.30 4.86 0.00
C MET A 11 -0.99 4.25 -0.56
N GLU A 12 -2.14 4.86 -0.30
CA GLU A 12 -3.40 4.43 -0.91
C GLU A 12 -3.34 4.52 -2.45
N PHE A 13 -2.72 5.57 -3.00
CA PHE A 13 -2.48 5.65 -4.45
C PHE A 13 -1.55 4.54 -4.97
N MET A 14 -0.51 4.18 -4.23
CA MET A 14 0.36 3.06 -4.61
C MET A 14 -0.40 1.74 -4.65
N VAL A 15 -1.22 1.46 -3.63
CA VAL A 15 -2.07 0.27 -3.57
C VAL A 15 -3.04 0.25 -4.75
N ASP A 16 -3.67 1.38 -5.08
CA ASP A 16 -4.58 1.47 -6.22
C ASP A 16 -3.89 1.18 -7.56
N PHE A 17 -2.73 1.79 -7.81
CA PHE A 17 -2.00 1.59 -9.06
C PHE A 17 -1.48 0.16 -9.20
N LEU A 18 -0.97 -0.44 -8.11
CA LEU A 18 -0.50 -1.83 -8.10
C LEU A 18 -1.66 -2.81 -8.30
N THR A 19 -2.83 -2.53 -7.71
CA THR A 19 -4.05 -3.33 -7.92
C THR A 19 -4.47 -3.31 -9.39
N LYS A 20 -4.57 -2.12 -9.99
CA LYS A 20 -4.90 -1.97 -11.42
C LYS A 20 -3.88 -2.65 -12.32
N ALA A 21 -2.59 -2.52 -12.02
CA ALA A 21 -1.53 -3.18 -12.79
C ALA A 21 -1.64 -4.71 -12.71
N ARG A 22 -1.97 -5.27 -11.53
CA ARG A 22 -2.18 -6.71 -11.36
C ARG A 22 -3.40 -7.18 -12.15
N GLU A 23 -4.52 -6.46 -12.11
CA GLU A 23 -5.73 -6.82 -12.87
C GLU A 23 -5.47 -6.85 -14.38
N ILE A 24 -4.71 -5.88 -14.91
CA ILE A 24 -4.27 -5.87 -16.31
C ILE A 24 -3.38 -7.08 -16.62
N ALA A 25 -2.47 -7.42 -15.70
CA ALA A 25 -1.55 -8.55 -15.87
C ALA A 25 -2.27 -9.91 -15.83
N ASP A 26 -3.25 -10.08 -14.93
CA ASP A 26 -4.06 -11.30 -14.81
C ASP A 26 -4.98 -11.50 -16.01
N GLY A 27 -5.44 -10.40 -16.64
CA GLY A 27 -6.25 -10.43 -17.86
C GLY A 27 -5.48 -10.73 -19.15
N ASN A 28 -4.15 -10.84 -19.11
CA ASN A 28 -3.32 -11.01 -20.30
C ASN A 28 -2.39 -12.24 -20.19
N ALA A 29 -2.73 -13.29 -20.93
CA ALA A 29 -1.98 -14.56 -20.94
C ALA A 29 -0.53 -14.44 -21.46
N ASN A 30 -0.18 -13.33 -22.15
CA ASN A 30 1.18 -13.10 -22.64
C ASN A 30 2.11 -12.49 -21.59
N ILE A 31 1.61 -12.17 -20.39
CA ILE A 31 2.41 -11.57 -19.34
C ILE A 31 3.20 -12.67 -18.60
N PRO A 32 4.53 -12.52 -18.46
CA PRO A 32 5.34 -13.47 -17.73
C PRO A 32 4.83 -13.67 -16.30
N GLU A 33 4.83 -14.92 -15.83
CA GLU A 33 4.45 -15.26 -14.46
C GLU A 33 5.29 -14.51 -13.42
N GLU A 34 6.59 -14.36 -13.68
CA GLU A 34 7.49 -13.60 -12.81
C GLU A 34 7.05 -12.15 -12.61
N LEU A 35 6.52 -11.49 -13.66
CA LEU A 35 6.01 -10.13 -13.55
C LEU A 35 4.74 -10.09 -12.67
N ARG A 36 3.83 -11.06 -12.84
CA ARG A 36 2.63 -11.19 -11.99
C ARG A 36 3.01 -11.41 -10.52
N VAL A 37 3.98 -12.29 -10.26
CA VAL A 37 4.49 -12.56 -8.90
C VAL A 37 5.12 -11.32 -8.28
N ASN A 38 5.94 -10.58 -9.03
CA ASN A 38 6.57 -9.37 -8.52
C ASN A 38 5.56 -8.24 -8.27
N LEU A 39 4.53 -8.10 -9.12
CA LEU A 39 3.42 -7.17 -8.89
C LEU A 39 2.66 -7.51 -7.59
N GLN A 40 2.37 -8.79 -7.35
CA GLN A 40 1.70 -9.20 -6.12
C GLN A 40 2.56 -8.90 -4.88
N LYS A 41 3.86 -9.20 -4.92
CA LYS A 41 4.78 -8.86 -3.83
C LYS A 41 4.82 -7.36 -3.54
N ALA A 42 4.86 -6.53 -4.58
CA ALA A 42 4.83 -5.08 -4.43
C ALA A 42 3.52 -4.61 -3.78
N LEU A 43 2.38 -5.18 -4.18
CA LEU A 43 1.07 -4.88 -3.59
C LEU A 43 1.01 -5.29 -2.12
N ASP A 44 1.49 -6.49 -1.78
CA ASP A 44 1.51 -6.99 -0.39
C ASP A 44 2.33 -6.07 0.53
N ILE A 45 3.50 -5.61 0.05
CA ILE A 45 4.35 -4.65 0.76
C ILE A 45 3.61 -3.32 0.93
N ALA A 46 2.99 -2.79 -0.12
CA ALA A 46 2.29 -1.52 -0.07
C ALA A 46 1.12 -1.55 0.93
N CYS A 47 0.30 -2.61 0.91
CA CYS A 47 -0.80 -2.80 1.86
C CYS A 47 -0.33 -2.92 3.32
N GLY A 48 0.86 -3.48 3.54
CA GLY A 48 1.44 -3.63 4.88
C GLY A 48 2.16 -2.39 5.41
N LEU A 49 2.47 -1.41 4.54
CA LEU A 49 3.37 -0.32 4.90
C LEU A 49 2.71 0.73 5.80
N ASP A 50 1.43 1.04 5.62
CA ASP A 50 0.73 2.01 6.47
C ASP A 50 0.77 1.58 7.95
N GLY A 51 0.41 0.33 8.24
CA GLY A 51 0.47 -0.21 9.61
C GLY A 51 1.89 -0.36 10.16
N TYR A 52 2.91 -0.49 9.30
CA TYR A 52 4.31 -0.47 9.73
C TYR A 52 4.75 0.94 10.12
N LEU A 53 4.41 1.94 9.30
CA LEU A 53 4.77 3.35 9.52
C LEU A 53 4.06 3.91 10.76
N GLU A 54 2.80 3.58 10.99
CA GLU A 54 2.07 3.96 12.21
C GLU A 54 2.76 3.43 13.48
N LYS A 55 3.18 2.16 13.47
CA LYS A 55 3.90 1.55 14.60
C LYS A 55 5.24 2.22 14.85
N MET A 56 6.03 2.49 13.79
CA MET A 56 7.30 3.17 13.93
C MET A 56 7.14 4.61 14.45
N ASN A 57 6.17 5.35 13.93
CA ASN A 57 5.89 6.71 14.38
C ASN A 57 5.49 6.73 15.86
N SER A 58 4.70 5.75 16.34
CA SER A 58 4.30 5.68 17.74
C SER A 58 5.48 5.43 18.70
N GLN A 59 6.49 4.66 18.28
CA GLN A 59 7.69 4.41 19.09
C GLN A 59 8.63 5.61 19.12
N GLU A 60 8.84 6.27 17.98
CA GLU A 60 9.72 7.43 17.89
C GLU A 60 9.12 8.69 18.51
N SER A 61 7.79 8.84 18.48
CA SER A 61 7.08 9.98 19.08
C SER A 61 6.73 9.79 20.55
N ALA A 62 6.94 8.59 21.13
CA ALA A 62 6.67 8.33 22.56
C ALA A 62 7.43 9.30 23.50
N PRO A 63 8.73 9.60 23.31
CA PRO A 63 9.44 10.58 24.14
C PRO A 63 8.91 12.01 23.98
N LEU A 64 8.28 12.33 22.85
CA LEU A 64 7.69 13.66 22.63
C LEU A 64 6.35 13.81 23.36
N ALA A 65 5.59 12.74 23.53
CA ALA A 65 4.32 12.76 24.27
C ALA A 65 4.52 13.08 25.77
N GLU A 66 5.66 12.66 26.35
CA GLU A 66 6.03 12.95 27.74
C GLU A 66 6.34 14.43 27.99
N LEU A 67 6.76 15.18 26.96
CA LEU A 67 7.11 16.61 27.08
C LEU A 67 5.88 17.54 27.16
N TYR A 68 4.68 17.02 26.87
CA TYR A 68 3.43 17.79 26.85
C TYR A 68 2.41 17.32 27.90
N GLN A 69 2.85 16.52 28.89
CA GLN A 69 2.09 16.18 30.11
C GLN A 69 2.47 17.13 31.26
#